data_AF-A0A0F0KMF2-F1
#
_entry.id   AF-A0A0F0KMF2-F1
#
_cell.length_a   1.000
_cell.length_b   1.000
_cell.length_c   1.000
_cell.angle_alpha   90.00
_cell.angle_beta   90.00
_cell.angle_gamma   90.00
#
_symmetry.space_group_name_H-M   'P 1'
#
loop_
_entity.id
_entity.type
_entity.pdbx_description
1 polymer ?
#
loop_
_entity_poly.entity_id
_entity_poly.type
_entity_poly.pdbx_seq_one_letter_code
_entity_poly.pdbx_strand_id
1 'polypeptide(L)' 'MSDPKNTQGTPGPDEEADTASGGAPDTDEVLEEETTDENGRPLENPSGG' A
#
# COMPACT_ATOMS: atom_id res chain seq x y z
N MET A 1 -13.68 5.54 -19.95
CA MET A 1 -13.84 6.98 -19.73
C MET A 1 -13.09 7.30 -18.44
N SER A 2 -12.06 8.17 -18.50
CA SER A 2 -11.21 8.50 -17.34
C SER A 2 -11.88 9.52 -16.42
N ASP A 3 -11.63 9.40 -15.11
CA ASP A 3 -12.13 10.34 -14.10
C ASP A 3 -11.55 11.74 -14.33
N PRO A 4 -12.36 12.80 -14.48
CA PRO A 4 -11.88 14.16 -14.71
C PRO A 4 -11.03 14.75 -13.58
N LYS A 5 -11.00 14.11 -12.41
CA LYS A 5 -10.15 14.52 -11.27
C LYS A 5 -8.80 13.81 -11.24
N ASN A 6 -8.59 12.79 -12.07
CA ASN A 6 -7.32 12.10 -12.11
C ASN A 6 -6.31 12.95 -12.89
N THR A 7 -5.50 13.72 -12.16
CA THR A 7 -4.40 14.53 -12.70
C THR A 7 -3.20 13.67 -13.09
N GLN A 8 -3.15 12.41 -12.65
CA GLN A 8 -2.20 11.42 -13.12
C GLN A 8 -2.75 10.90 -14.45
N GLY A 9 -2.04 11.20 -15.55
CA GLY A 9 -2.43 10.71 -16.87
C GLY A 9 -2.63 9.19 -16.85
N THR A 10 -3.56 8.69 -17.66
CA THR A 10 -3.62 7.24 -17.93
C THR A 10 -2.37 6.85 -18.70
N PRO A 11 -1.56 5.89 -18.21
CA PRO A 11 -0.40 5.39 -18.97
C PRO A 11 -0.83 4.96 -20.38
N GLY A 12 0.00 5.27 -21.37
CA GLY A 12 -0.24 4.85 -22.76
C GLY A 12 -0.28 3.32 -22.91
N PRO A 13 -0.78 2.81 -24.05
CA PRO A 13 -0.87 1.36 -24.29
C PRO A 13 0.49 0.65 -24.33
N ASP A 14 1.57 1.40 -24.55
CA ASP A 14 2.96 0.91 -24.58
C ASP A 14 3.78 1.41 -23.36
N GLU A 15 3.11 2.07 -22.41
CA GLU A 15 3.72 2.67 -21.23
C GLU A 15 3.44 1.73 -20.05
N GLU A 16 4.45 0.96 -19.68
CA GLU A 16 4.39 0.13 -18.48
C GLU A 16 4.17 1.05 -17.27
N ALA A 17 3.20 0.75 -16.43
CA ALA A 17 3.12 1.41 -15.14
C ALA A 17 4.45 1.15 -14.42
N ASP A 18 5.12 2.20 -13.93
CA ASP A 18 6.32 2.10 -13.09
C ASP A 18 5.93 1.43 -11.76
N THR A 19 5.67 0.13 -11.82
CA THR A 19 5.59 -0.73 -10.67
C THR A 19 7.03 -0.88 -10.24
N ALA A 20 7.42 -0.16 -9.18
CA ALA A 20 8.65 -0.48 -8.48
C ALA A 20 8.60 -2.00 -8.27
N SER A 21 9.53 -2.75 -8.88
CA SER A 21 9.65 -4.20 -8.75
C SER A 21 10.09 -4.56 -7.33
N GLY A 22 9.33 -4.11 -6.32
CA GLY A 22 9.42 -4.54 -4.95
C GLY A 22 8.64 -5.84 -4.88
N GLY A 23 9.34 -6.96 -5.10
CA GLY A 23 8.88 -8.20 -4.49
C GLY A 23 8.64 -7.89 -3.01
N ALA A 24 7.43 -8.19 -2.53
CA ALA A 24 7.11 -7.99 -1.12
C ALA A 24 8.23 -8.67 -0.32
N PRO A 25 8.92 -7.96 0.58
CA PRO A 25 9.85 -8.65 1.46
C PRO A 25 9.03 -9.70 2.23
N ASP A 26 9.61 -10.88 2.50
CA ASP A 26 9.00 -11.91 3.36
C ASP A 26 8.90 -11.35 4.79
N THR A 27 7.96 -10.43 4.98
CA THR A 27 7.75 -9.63 6.19
C THR A 27 6.38 -9.90 6.79
N ASP A 28 5.60 -10.84 6.26
CA ASP A 28 4.26 -11.11 6.78
C ASP A 28 4.30 -11.38 8.30
N GLU A 29 5.26 -12.18 8.78
CA GLU A 29 5.45 -12.44 10.21
C GLU A 29 5.91 -11.19 11.01
N VAL A 30 6.74 -10.34 10.42
CA VAL A 30 7.27 -9.13 11.08
C VAL A 30 6.22 -8.01 11.12
N LEU A 31 5.42 -7.88 10.05
CA LEU A 31 4.33 -6.91 9.94
C LEU A 31 3.18 -7.28 10.86
N GLU A 32 2.86 -8.57 11.01
CA GLU A 32 1.86 -9.02 11.96
C GLU A 32 2.25 -8.66 13.40
N GLU A 33 3.50 -8.88 13.82
CA GLU A 33 3.99 -8.50 15.15
C GLU A 33 4.04 -6.98 15.36
N GLU A 34 4.38 -6.20 14.32
CA GLU A 34 4.46 -4.74 14.41
C GLU A 34 3.08 -4.06 14.43
N THR A 35 2.07 -4.66 13.78
CA THR A 35 0.74 -4.05 13.60
C THR A 35 -0.33 -4.61 14.54
N THR A 36 0.04 -5.57 15.39
CA THR A 36 -0.89 -6.31 16.23
C THR A 36 -0.39 -6.39 17.67
N ASP A 37 -1.31 -6.31 18.65
CA ASP A 37 -0.99 -6.48 20.07
C ASP A 37 -0.75 -7.95 20.45
N GLU A 38 -0.32 -8.19 21.70
CA GLU A 38 -0.06 -9.52 22.25
C GLU A 38 -1.25 -10.50 22.22
N ASN A 39 -2.48 -9.99 21.99
CA ASN A 39 -3.70 -10.76 21.88
C ASN A 39 -4.13 -10.96 20.41
N GLY A 40 -3.31 -10.56 19.44
CA GLY A 40 -3.65 -10.68 18.03
C GLY A 40 -4.65 -9.62 17.56
N ARG A 41 -4.83 -8.50 18.28
CA ARG A 41 -5.73 -7.41 17.86
C ARG A 41 -4.94 -6.28 17.19
N PRO A 42 -5.46 -5.67 16.12
CA PRO A 42 -4.80 -4.53 15.48
C PRO A 42 -4.46 -3.43 16.48
N LEU A 43 -3.26 -2.85 16.38
CA LEU A 43 -2.87 -1.70 17.18
C LEU A 43 -3.75 -0.49 16.81
N GLU A 44 -4.18 0.26 17.83
CA GLU A 44 -4.93 1.49 17.62
C GLU A 44 -4.03 2.55 16.99
N ASN A 45 -4.39 3.02 15.80
CA ASN A 45 -3.69 4.13 15.18
C ASN A 45 -3.89 5.39 16.03
N PRO A 46 -2.82 6.16 16.34
CA PRO A 46 -3.00 7.44 16.99
C PRO A 46 -3.92 8.31 16.11
N SER A 47 -4.93 8.94 16.72
CA SER A 47 -5.85 9.82 15.99
C SER A 47 -5.02 10.96 15.40
N GLY A 48 -4.72 10.89 14.10
CA GLY A 48 -3.89 11.88 13.42
C GLY A 48 -4.47 13.27 13.62
N GLY A 49 -3.72 14.14 14.29
CA GLY A 49 -4.02 15.54 14.52
C GLY A 49 -3.05 16.44 13.77
#